data_AF-A0A951GW61-F1
#
_entry.id   AF-A0A951GW61-F1
#
_cell.length_a   1.000
_cell.length_b   1.000
_cell.length_c   1.000
_cell.angle_alpha   90.00
_cell.angle_beta   90.00
_cell.angle_gamma   90.00
#
_symmetry.space_group_name_H-M   'P 1'
#
loop_
_entity.id
_entity.type
_entity.pdbx_description
1 polymer ?
#
loop_
_entity_poly.entity_id
_entity_poly.type
_entity_poly.pdbx_seq_one_letter_code
_entity_poly.pdbx_strand_id
1 'polypeptide(L)'
;RTFDELIERIAPDQDRARQIKANRVYRELSTAVSGSQEYTAIAKLYDLDREGQFDMLVLDTPPSRNALDFLDAPGRLTSFLEGRALKAFVRPTGLGMRVLGRGAAPLLAALRRITGVDLLTDLSTFFQLLGDMTDDFSVRAAQVERLLRAETTAFLLVSTAQGAPIEEALWFGQTLESSGLPFAGVVVNRVHHDILGDREPLELGVELDKALPPELAARVAENFHDYHVLARRDERNVARLAAELDGRPLLLVPHLDDDVHDIDGLLAMHRYLFATEQHRARLIADVVA
;
A
#
# COMPACT_ATOMS: atom_id res chain seq x y z
N ARG A 1 12.83 9.22 11.74
CA ARG A 1 12.67 10.33 10.77
C ARG A 1 11.20 10.54 10.44
N THR A 2 10.54 9.63 9.73
CA THR A 2 9.11 9.76 9.34
C THR A 2 8.16 10.01 10.52
N PHE A 3 8.29 9.23 11.60
CA PHE A 3 7.49 9.44 12.82
C PHE A 3 7.87 10.73 13.58
N ASP A 4 9.13 11.19 13.47
CA ASP A 4 9.57 12.44 14.12
C ASP A 4 8.98 13.68 13.43
N GLU A 5 8.95 13.69 12.10
CA GLU A 5 8.31 14.73 11.30
C GLU A 5 6.81 14.81 11.58
N LEU A 6 6.18 13.65 11.78
CA LEU A 6 4.78 13.58 12.19
C LEU A 6 4.55 14.22 13.56
N ILE A 7 5.40 13.91 14.55
CA ILE A 7 5.33 14.53 15.88
C ILE A 7 5.56 16.05 15.79
N GLU A 8 6.49 16.51 14.94
CA GLU A 8 6.72 17.94 14.74
C GLU A 8 5.52 18.69 14.14
N ARG A 9 4.73 18.02 13.29
CA ARG A 9 3.55 18.62 12.64
C ARG A 9 2.30 18.57 13.51
N ILE A 10 2.19 17.60 14.41
CA ILE A 10 0.99 17.37 15.24
C ILE A 10 1.15 17.92 16.65
N ALA A 11 2.38 18.05 17.15
CA ALA A 11 2.59 18.60 18.48
C ALA A 11 2.02 20.03 18.58
N PRO A 12 1.34 20.38 19.68
CA PRO A 12 0.77 21.72 19.88
C PRO A 12 1.83 22.83 19.82
N ASP A 13 3.05 22.53 20.24
CA ASP A 13 4.19 23.43 20.23
C ASP A 13 5.52 22.68 20.08
N GLN A 14 6.59 23.43 19.76
CA GLN A 14 7.93 22.87 19.53
C GLN A 14 8.55 22.26 20.79
N ASP A 15 8.20 22.75 21.98
CA ASP A 15 8.77 22.24 23.23
C ASP A 15 8.17 20.88 23.59
N ARG A 16 6.87 20.68 23.33
CA ARG A 16 6.20 19.38 23.44
C ARG A 16 6.80 18.36 22.48
N ALA A 17 7.03 18.76 21.22
CA ALA A 17 7.69 17.90 20.24
C ALA A 17 9.10 17.48 20.70
N ARG A 18 9.88 18.41 21.27
CA ARG A 18 11.22 18.11 21.82
C ARG A 18 11.14 17.17 23.01
N GLN A 19 10.20 17.36 23.93
CA GLN A 19 10.02 16.49 25.10
C GLN A 19 9.65 15.06 24.71
N ILE A 20 8.76 14.89 23.72
CA ILE A 20 8.39 13.57 23.18
C ILE A 20 9.61 12.90 22.54
N LYS A 21 10.32 13.62 21.66
CA LYS A 21 11.51 13.09 20.97
C LYS A 21 12.66 12.74 21.91
N ALA A 22 12.79 13.46 23.04
CA ALA A 22 13.79 13.18 24.06
C ALA A 22 13.45 11.96 24.93
N ASN A 23 12.18 11.56 24.99
CA ASN A 23 11.73 10.44 25.81
C ASN A 23 12.36 9.11 25.33
N ARG A 24 12.89 8.32 26.28
CA ARG A 24 13.57 7.05 25.97
C ARG A 24 12.62 6.03 25.34
N VAL A 25 11.39 5.90 25.84
CA VAL A 25 10.38 4.99 25.29
C VAL A 25 10.02 5.35 23.86
N TYR A 26 9.87 6.64 23.56
CA TYR A 26 9.61 7.10 22.20
C TYR A 26 10.76 6.73 21.25
N ARG A 27 12.02 6.91 21.65
CA ARG A 27 13.18 6.56 20.81
C ARG A 27 13.28 5.07 20.52
N GLU A 28 12.91 4.21 21.47
CA GLU A 28 12.89 2.75 21.28
C GLU A 28 11.67 2.27 20.46
N LEU A 29 10.51 2.91 20.58
CA LEU A 29 9.33 2.56 19.80
C LEU A 29 9.40 3.10 18.36
N SER A 30 9.87 4.33 18.17
CA SER A 30 9.96 4.97 16.86
C SER A 30 10.93 4.27 15.90
N THR A 31 11.94 3.55 16.43
CA THR A 31 12.85 2.71 15.65
C THR A 31 12.23 1.36 15.26
N ALA A 32 11.27 0.86 16.04
CA ALA A 32 10.57 -0.40 15.80
C ALA A 32 9.36 -0.26 14.85
N VAL A 33 8.78 0.94 14.72
CA VAL A 33 7.65 1.23 13.82
C VAL A 33 8.15 1.41 12.39
N SER A 34 8.48 0.29 11.74
CA SER A 34 8.92 0.24 10.35
C SER A 34 7.77 0.35 9.31
N GLY A 35 6.56 0.75 9.73
CA GLY A 35 5.37 0.98 8.89
C GLY A 35 4.78 2.39 9.00
N SER A 36 5.64 3.40 9.25
CA SER A 36 5.22 4.81 9.38
C SER A 36 5.20 5.57 8.05
N GLN A 37 5.70 4.97 6.96
CA GLN A 37 5.75 5.60 5.65
C GLN A 37 4.36 5.70 5.03
N GLU A 38 3.57 4.63 5.16
CA GLU A 38 2.20 4.52 4.67
C GLU A 38 1.29 5.57 5.33
N TYR A 39 1.39 5.70 6.66
CA TYR A 39 0.64 6.72 7.39
C TYR A 39 1.03 8.15 6.98
N THR A 40 2.32 8.39 6.76
CA THR A 40 2.81 9.74 6.40
C THR A 40 2.40 10.14 5.00
N ALA A 41 2.43 9.20 4.04
CA ALA A 41 1.96 9.44 2.68
C ALA A 41 0.50 9.90 2.67
N ILE A 42 -0.32 9.31 3.55
CA ILE A 42 -1.76 9.56 3.61
C ILE A 42 -2.10 10.80 4.44
N ALA A 43 -1.36 11.05 5.52
CA ALA A 43 -1.42 12.33 6.22
C ALA A 43 -1.04 13.49 5.27
N LYS A 44 -0.03 13.28 4.41
CA LYS A 44 0.34 14.26 3.39
C LYS A 44 -0.73 14.41 2.30
N LEU A 45 -1.38 13.31 1.89
CA LEU A 45 -2.52 13.36 0.97
C LEU A 45 -3.64 14.26 1.52
N TYR A 46 -4.00 14.09 2.79
CA TYR A 46 -5.02 14.92 3.45
C TYR A 46 -4.62 16.42 3.50
N ASP A 47 -3.35 16.71 3.80
CA ASP A 47 -2.88 18.10 3.79
C ASP A 47 -2.99 18.72 2.38
N LEU A 48 -2.55 17.99 1.35
CA LEU A 48 -2.58 18.44 -0.05
C LEU A 48 -4.00 18.65 -0.57
N ASP A 49 -4.93 17.76 -0.22
CA ASP A 49 -6.37 17.90 -0.54
C ASP A 49 -6.94 19.19 0.05
N ARG A 50 -6.59 19.50 1.31
CA ARG A 50 -7.06 20.70 2.00
C ARG A 50 -6.45 22.01 1.54
N GLU A 51 -5.24 21.98 0.98
CA GLU A 51 -4.61 23.14 0.38
C GLU A 51 -5.37 23.62 -0.86
N GLY A 52 -6.12 22.72 -1.52
CA GLY A 52 -6.96 23.06 -2.68
C GLY A 52 -6.17 23.56 -3.89
N GLN A 53 -4.88 23.22 -3.96
CA GLN A 53 -3.95 23.67 -5.00
C GLN A 53 -3.94 22.76 -6.24
N PHE A 54 -4.53 21.57 -6.13
CA PHE A 54 -4.51 20.55 -7.18
C PHE A 54 -5.93 20.07 -7.45
N ASP A 55 -6.27 19.90 -8.73
CA ASP A 55 -7.56 19.36 -9.16
C ASP A 55 -7.63 17.82 -9.04
N MET A 56 -6.46 17.16 -8.98
CA MET A 56 -6.32 15.71 -8.85
C MET A 56 -5.04 15.35 -8.09
N LEU A 57 -5.15 14.41 -7.16
CA LEU A 57 -4.04 13.84 -6.42
C LEU A 57 -3.89 12.36 -6.78
N VAL A 58 -2.70 11.97 -7.23
CA VAL A 58 -2.36 10.56 -7.48
C VAL A 58 -1.39 10.10 -6.40
N LEU A 59 -1.82 9.14 -5.59
CA LEU A 59 -1.00 8.56 -4.53
C LEU A 59 -0.40 7.23 -5.02
N ASP A 60 0.92 7.20 -5.17
CA ASP A 60 1.67 5.96 -5.35
C ASP A 60 1.90 5.30 -3.99
N THR A 61 1.42 4.08 -3.83
CA THR A 61 1.49 3.34 -2.57
C THR A 61 2.65 2.35 -2.59
N PRO A 62 3.48 2.29 -1.54
CA PRO A 62 4.49 1.23 -1.41
C PRO A 62 3.86 -0.16 -1.55
N PRO A 63 4.60 -1.16 -2.08
CA PRO A 63 4.10 -2.51 -2.24
C PRO A 63 3.89 -3.15 -0.86
N SER A 64 2.66 -3.23 -0.38
CA SER A 64 2.35 -3.86 0.89
C SER A 64 0.92 -4.33 0.98
N ARG A 65 0.74 -5.61 1.36
CA ARG A 65 -0.56 -6.20 1.74
C ARG A 65 -1.21 -5.49 2.92
N ASN A 66 -0.38 -4.82 3.74
CA ASN A 66 -0.81 -4.09 4.92
C ASN A 66 -1.11 -2.62 4.60
N ALA A 67 -1.13 -2.22 3.33
CA ALA A 67 -1.46 -0.87 2.94
C ALA A 67 -2.91 -0.49 3.26
N LEU A 68 -3.78 -1.40 3.73
CA LEU A 68 -5.10 -1.03 4.29
C LEU A 68 -5.13 -1.12 5.82
N ASP A 69 -4.16 -1.79 6.44
CA ASP A 69 -4.04 -1.87 7.90
C ASP A 69 -3.86 -0.49 8.55
N PHE A 70 -3.35 0.50 7.81
CA PHE A 70 -3.25 1.85 8.33
C PHE A 70 -4.64 2.49 8.55
N LEU A 71 -5.70 2.07 7.84
CA LEU A 71 -7.05 2.59 8.08
C LEU A 71 -7.53 2.24 9.49
N ASP A 72 -7.17 1.04 9.95
CA ASP A 72 -7.51 0.54 11.28
C ASP A 72 -6.48 0.93 12.36
N ALA A 73 -5.27 1.32 11.98
CA ALA A 73 -4.18 1.59 12.91
C ALA A 73 -4.48 2.72 13.92
N PRO A 74 -5.11 3.85 13.54
CA PRO A 74 -5.52 4.88 14.49
C PRO A 74 -6.54 4.37 15.49
N GLY A 75 -7.57 3.63 15.03
CA GLY A 75 -8.56 3.03 15.92
C GLY A 75 -7.93 2.05 16.92
N ARG A 76 -6.95 1.25 16.47
CA ARG A 76 -6.17 0.33 17.32
C ARG A 76 -5.32 1.09 18.35
N LEU A 77 -4.66 2.16 17.95
CA LEU A 77 -3.84 3.00 18.83
C LEU A 77 -4.71 3.71 19.88
N THR A 78 -5.82 4.34 19.45
CA THR A 78 -6.79 4.98 20.34
C THR A 78 -7.38 3.97 21.32
N SER A 79 -7.81 2.80 20.85
CA SER A 79 -8.32 1.72 21.71
C SER A 79 -7.30 1.24 22.75
N PHE A 80 -6.02 1.14 22.35
CA PHE A 80 -4.93 0.78 23.25
C PHE A 80 -4.71 1.85 24.33
N LEU A 81 -4.70 3.12 23.94
CA LEU A 81 -4.50 4.26 24.84
C LEU A 81 -5.68 4.49 25.79
N GLU A 82 -6.90 4.27 25.29
CA GLU A 82 -8.12 4.31 26.08
C GLU A 82 -8.29 3.11 27.00
N GLY A 83 -7.48 2.06 26.79
CA GLY A 83 -7.48 0.83 27.56
C GLY A 83 -7.42 1.08 29.06
N ARG A 84 -8.33 0.44 29.80
CA ARG A 84 -8.46 0.59 31.27
C ARG A 84 -7.15 0.29 32.00
N ALA A 85 -6.34 -0.63 31.48
CA ALA A 85 -5.04 -0.99 32.03
C ALA A 85 -4.04 0.18 31.94
N LEU A 86 -3.99 0.88 30.82
CA LEU A 86 -3.08 2.01 30.64
C LEU A 86 -3.54 3.24 31.44
N LYS A 87 -4.85 3.55 31.43
CA LYS A 87 -5.42 4.63 32.26
C LYS A 87 -5.16 4.42 33.76
N ALA A 88 -5.26 3.18 34.26
CA ALA A 88 -4.96 2.83 35.65
C ALA A 88 -3.46 2.96 35.98
N PHE A 89 -2.59 2.77 34.99
CA PHE A 89 -1.14 2.88 35.14
C PHE A 89 -0.65 4.34 35.10
N VAL A 90 -1.19 5.18 34.19
CA VAL A 90 -0.73 6.57 33.95
C VAL A 90 -1.33 7.59 34.94
N ARG A 91 -2.57 7.37 35.41
CA ARG A 91 -3.24 8.25 36.40
C ARG A 91 -3.53 7.50 37.71
N PRO A 92 -2.53 7.25 38.58
CA PRO A 92 -2.74 6.58 39.86
C PRO A 92 -3.52 7.43 40.90
N THR A 93 -3.95 8.65 40.55
CA THR A 93 -4.53 9.64 41.47
C THR A 93 -6.05 9.81 41.37
N GLY A 94 -6.71 9.14 40.43
CA GLY A 94 -8.17 9.19 40.30
C GLY A 94 -8.90 8.41 41.40
N LEU A 95 -10.16 8.77 41.67
CA LEU A 95 -11.10 8.21 42.65
C LEU A 95 -11.16 6.66 42.76
N GLY A 96 -10.65 5.91 41.77
CA GLY A 96 -10.50 4.45 41.79
C GLY A 96 -9.42 3.90 42.73
N MET A 97 -8.51 4.73 43.24
CA MET A 97 -7.47 4.30 44.19
C MET A 97 -8.03 3.91 45.57
N ARG A 98 -9.27 4.32 45.91
CA ARG A 98 -9.92 3.90 47.18
C ARG A 98 -10.35 2.44 47.18
N VAL A 99 -10.46 1.80 46.02
CA VAL A 99 -10.82 0.37 45.88
C VAL A 99 -9.60 -0.52 45.65
N LEU A 100 -8.44 0.04 45.27
CA LEU A 100 -7.16 -0.68 45.22
C LEU A 100 -6.56 -0.79 46.63
N GLY A 101 -7.31 -1.42 47.54
CA GLY A 101 -6.96 -1.57 48.93
C GLY A 101 -5.67 -2.36 49.12
N ARG A 102 -4.72 -1.78 49.89
CA ARG A 102 -3.64 -2.39 50.72
C ARG A 102 -2.81 -3.59 50.22
N GLY A 103 -3.08 -4.21 49.06
CA GLY A 103 -2.46 -5.46 48.58
C GLY A 103 -1.80 -5.38 47.20
N ALA A 104 -2.02 -4.31 46.43
CA ALA A 104 -1.36 -4.11 45.13
C ALA A 104 0.04 -3.45 45.23
N ALA A 105 0.33 -2.80 46.36
CA ALA A 105 1.59 -2.10 46.60
C ALA A 105 2.87 -2.96 46.41
N PRO A 106 2.96 -4.20 46.93
CA PRO A 106 4.16 -5.02 46.74
C PRO A 106 4.33 -5.51 45.29
N LEU A 107 3.24 -5.75 44.57
CA LEU A 107 3.26 -6.24 43.18
C LEU A 107 3.74 -5.13 42.22
N LEU A 108 3.27 -3.90 42.43
CA LEU A 108 3.78 -2.70 41.76
C LEU A 108 5.25 -2.40 42.10
N ALA A 109 5.68 -2.65 43.34
CA ALA A 109 7.08 -2.49 43.76
C ALA A 109 7.99 -3.55 43.11
N ALA A 110 7.53 -4.80 42.96
CA ALA A 110 8.24 -5.86 42.26
C ALA A 110 8.38 -5.55 40.76
N LEU A 111 7.31 -5.07 40.11
CA LEU A 111 7.37 -4.59 38.74
C LEU A 111 8.39 -3.45 38.58
N ARG A 112 8.34 -2.43 39.45
CA ARG A 112 9.34 -1.33 39.48
C ARG A 112 10.78 -1.81 39.64
N ARG A 113 11.00 -2.88 40.40
CA ARG A 113 12.33 -3.45 40.65
C ARG A 113 12.84 -4.27 39.45
N ILE A 114 11.95 -4.86 38.67
CA ILE A 114 12.27 -5.65 37.47
C ILE A 114 12.41 -4.74 36.23
N THR A 115 11.51 -3.77 36.06
CA THR A 115 11.46 -2.88 34.89
C THR A 115 12.24 -1.58 35.06
N GLY A 116 12.66 -1.25 36.28
CA GLY A 116 13.26 0.05 36.64
C GLY A 116 12.22 1.13 36.89
N VAL A 117 12.42 1.96 37.93
CA VAL A 117 11.57 3.11 38.27
C VAL A 117 11.54 4.14 37.13
N ASP A 118 12.65 4.25 36.40
CA ASP A 118 12.82 5.17 35.28
C ASP A 118 11.93 4.79 34.09
N LEU A 119 11.80 3.49 33.75
CA LEU A 119 10.97 3.07 32.62
C LEU A 119 9.48 3.35 32.85
N LEU A 120 8.98 3.14 34.07
CA LEU A 120 7.58 3.41 34.39
C LEU A 120 7.29 4.93 34.38
N THR A 121 8.27 5.73 34.81
CA THR A 121 8.19 7.19 34.77
C THR A 121 8.26 7.70 33.32
N ASP A 122 9.13 7.13 32.51
CA ASP A 122 9.26 7.43 31.08
C ASP A 122 7.99 7.06 30.32
N LEU A 123 7.39 5.89 30.60
CA LEU A 123 6.11 5.46 30.03
C LEU A 123 4.98 6.41 30.42
N SER A 124 4.86 6.75 31.71
CA SER A 124 3.83 7.68 32.19
C SER A 124 3.97 9.06 31.55
N THR A 125 5.20 9.58 31.49
CA THR A 125 5.52 10.86 30.84
C THR A 125 5.19 10.82 29.36
N PHE A 126 5.58 9.74 28.65
CA PHE A 126 5.27 9.54 27.24
C PHE A 126 3.75 9.56 27.00
N PHE A 127 2.97 8.79 27.75
CA PHE A 127 1.52 8.73 27.56
C PHE A 127 0.78 10.00 28.01
N GLN A 128 1.31 10.76 28.97
CA GLN A 128 0.77 12.08 29.31
C GLN A 128 1.04 13.09 28.19
N LEU A 129 2.25 13.09 27.63
CA LEU A 129 2.61 13.95 26.49
C LEU A 129 1.82 13.59 25.23
N LEU A 130 1.55 12.29 25.03
CA LEU A 130 0.81 11.77 23.88
C LEU A 130 -0.71 11.92 24.04
N GLY A 131 -1.24 11.89 25.27
CA GLY A 131 -2.69 11.89 25.54
C GLY A 131 -3.44 13.10 24.99
N ASP A 132 -2.82 14.29 25.00
CA ASP A 132 -3.41 15.49 24.39
C ASP A 132 -3.36 15.43 22.85
N MET A 133 -2.38 14.70 22.29
CA MET A 133 -2.23 14.53 20.83
C MET A 133 -3.15 13.44 20.28
N THR A 134 -3.59 12.49 21.11
CA THR A 134 -4.31 11.29 20.64
C THR A 134 -5.75 11.57 20.22
N ASP A 135 -6.36 12.61 20.80
CA ASP A 135 -7.64 13.11 20.33
C ASP A 135 -7.48 13.73 18.92
N ASP A 136 -6.42 14.52 18.71
CA ASP A 136 -6.10 15.11 17.39
C ASP A 136 -5.73 14.06 16.34
N PHE A 137 -4.99 13.02 16.72
CA PHE A 137 -4.69 11.88 15.86
C PHE A 137 -5.97 11.14 15.42
N SER A 138 -6.90 10.93 16.36
CA SER A 138 -8.17 10.25 16.08
C SER A 138 -9.04 11.07 15.12
N VAL A 139 -9.12 12.39 15.31
CA VAL A 139 -9.85 13.30 14.41
C VAL A 139 -9.24 13.29 13.01
N ARG A 140 -7.91 13.36 12.90
CA ARG A 140 -7.21 13.33 11.61
C ARG A 140 -7.37 11.99 10.89
N ALA A 141 -7.28 10.89 11.61
CA ALA A 141 -7.54 9.56 11.06
C ALA A 141 -8.96 9.44 10.49
N ALA A 142 -9.97 9.91 11.23
CA ALA A 142 -11.35 9.91 10.75
C ALA A 142 -11.56 10.83 9.53
N GLN A 143 -10.76 11.89 9.38
CA GLN A 143 -10.77 12.75 8.20
C GLN A 143 -10.18 12.05 6.98
N VAL A 144 -9.03 11.40 7.16
CA VAL A 144 -8.39 10.55 6.14
C VAL A 144 -9.32 9.44 5.69
N GLU A 145 -9.95 8.73 6.63
CA GLU A 145 -10.88 7.64 6.30
C GLU A 145 -12.06 8.16 5.46
N ARG A 146 -12.63 9.32 5.83
CA ARG A 146 -13.69 9.96 5.05
C ARG A 146 -13.22 10.36 3.65
N LEU A 147 -12.01 10.88 3.52
CA LEU A 147 -11.42 11.22 2.22
C LEU A 147 -11.30 9.97 1.34
N LEU A 148 -10.77 8.87 1.89
CA LEU A 148 -10.57 7.63 1.14
C LEU A 148 -11.89 6.91 0.78
N ARG A 149 -12.95 7.11 1.56
CA ARG A 149 -14.31 6.61 1.27
C ARG A 149 -15.16 7.55 0.41
N ALA A 150 -14.69 8.77 0.12
CA ALA A 150 -15.46 9.74 -0.64
C ALA A 150 -15.69 9.26 -2.08
N GLU A 151 -16.82 9.62 -2.67
CA GLU A 151 -17.14 9.31 -4.09
C GLU A 151 -16.16 9.97 -5.07
N THR A 152 -15.41 10.98 -4.61
CA THR A 152 -14.35 11.65 -5.36
C THR A 152 -13.01 10.90 -5.34
N THR A 153 -12.93 9.79 -4.60
CA THR A 153 -11.74 8.94 -4.50
C THR A 153 -11.95 7.65 -5.28
N ALA A 154 -10.90 7.17 -5.94
CA ALA A 154 -10.92 5.92 -6.70
C ALA A 154 -9.65 5.12 -6.42
N PHE A 155 -9.81 3.82 -6.14
CA PHE A 155 -8.71 2.87 -6.00
C PHE A 155 -8.53 2.08 -7.29
N LEU A 156 -7.33 2.16 -7.86
CA LEU A 156 -6.93 1.41 -9.05
C LEU A 156 -5.86 0.40 -8.65
N LEU A 157 -6.10 -0.89 -8.89
CA LEU A 157 -5.11 -1.92 -8.62
C LEU A 157 -4.22 -2.13 -9.83
N VAL A 158 -2.92 -2.30 -9.61
CA VAL A 158 -1.95 -2.62 -10.66
C VAL A 158 -1.35 -3.97 -10.37
N SER A 159 -1.40 -4.88 -11.34
CA SER A 159 -0.86 -6.24 -11.22
C SER A 159 -0.12 -6.65 -12.49
N THR A 160 0.57 -7.78 -12.45
CA THR A 160 1.06 -8.46 -13.67
C THR A 160 0.16 -9.63 -14.00
N ALA A 161 0.27 -10.19 -15.20
CA ALA A 161 -0.52 -11.36 -15.61
C ALA A 161 -0.05 -12.69 -14.98
N GLN A 162 0.85 -12.65 -13.99
CA GLN A 162 1.32 -13.84 -13.28
C GLN A 162 0.29 -14.33 -12.25
N GLY A 163 0.30 -15.64 -11.96
CA GLY A 163 -0.70 -16.27 -11.09
C GLY A 163 -0.79 -15.64 -9.69
N ALA A 164 0.32 -15.56 -8.96
CA ALA A 164 0.32 -15.02 -7.60
C ALA A 164 -0.10 -13.54 -7.51
N PRO A 165 0.42 -12.62 -8.37
CA PRO A 165 -0.07 -11.24 -8.43
C PRO A 165 -1.56 -11.10 -8.78
N ILE A 166 -2.11 -11.98 -9.62
CA ILE A 166 -3.54 -11.98 -9.94
C ILE A 166 -4.37 -12.39 -8.73
N GLU A 167 -3.96 -13.42 -8.00
CA GLU A 167 -4.64 -13.83 -6.76
C GLU A 167 -4.61 -12.74 -5.70
N GLU A 168 -3.49 -12.03 -5.59
CA GLU A 168 -3.36 -10.88 -4.69
C GLU A 168 -4.26 -9.72 -5.11
N ALA A 169 -4.34 -9.40 -6.40
CA ALA A 169 -5.24 -8.37 -6.92
C ALA A 169 -6.72 -8.70 -6.65
N LEU A 170 -7.13 -9.96 -6.81
CA LEU A 170 -8.49 -10.41 -6.49
C LEU A 170 -8.80 -10.27 -5.00
N TRP A 171 -7.89 -10.74 -4.14
CA TRP A 171 -8.04 -10.62 -2.69
C TRP A 171 -8.11 -9.14 -2.25
N PHE A 172 -7.25 -8.29 -2.82
CA PHE A 172 -7.22 -6.87 -2.47
C PHE A 172 -8.46 -6.13 -2.98
N GLY A 173 -8.96 -6.45 -4.17
CA GLY A 173 -10.23 -5.93 -4.68
C GLY A 173 -11.40 -6.25 -3.75
N GLN A 174 -11.51 -7.51 -3.31
CA GLN A 174 -12.52 -7.93 -2.32
C GLN A 174 -12.35 -7.20 -0.98
N THR A 175 -11.11 -6.96 -0.56
CA THR A 175 -10.82 -6.22 0.67
C THR A 175 -11.28 -4.76 0.55
N LEU A 176 -10.98 -4.07 -0.56
CA LEU A 176 -11.45 -2.71 -0.80
C LEU A 176 -12.98 -2.62 -0.76
N GLU A 177 -13.67 -3.56 -1.40
CA GLU A 177 -15.13 -3.61 -1.44
C GLU A 177 -15.75 -3.86 -0.07
N SER A 178 -15.25 -4.87 0.65
CA SER A 178 -15.74 -5.19 2.01
C SER A 178 -15.44 -4.07 3.01
N SER A 179 -14.36 -3.32 2.79
CA SER A 179 -14.02 -2.12 3.55
C SER A 179 -14.79 -0.87 3.09
N GLY A 180 -15.63 -0.94 2.06
CA GLY A 180 -16.43 0.21 1.58
C GLY A 180 -15.58 1.32 0.95
N LEU A 181 -14.45 0.97 0.35
CA LEU A 181 -13.58 1.88 -0.39
C LEU A 181 -13.93 1.83 -1.89
N PRO A 182 -13.98 2.97 -2.61
CA PRO A 182 -14.40 2.97 -4.02
C PRO A 182 -13.36 2.30 -4.93
N PHE A 183 -13.58 1.03 -5.24
CA PHE A 183 -12.72 0.25 -6.13
C PHE A 183 -13.12 0.47 -7.60
N ALA A 184 -12.21 1.06 -8.38
CA ALA A 184 -12.47 1.49 -9.75
C ALA A 184 -12.13 0.44 -10.82
N GLY A 185 -11.20 -0.48 -10.54
CA GLY A 185 -10.80 -1.53 -11.49
C GLY A 185 -9.32 -1.91 -11.40
N VAL A 186 -8.86 -2.67 -12.39
CA VAL A 186 -7.50 -3.24 -12.41
C VAL A 186 -6.77 -2.90 -13.71
N VAL A 187 -5.49 -2.57 -13.58
CA VAL A 187 -4.53 -2.53 -14.67
C VAL A 187 -3.65 -3.77 -14.58
N VAL A 188 -3.68 -4.61 -15.62
CA VAL A 188 -2.71 -5.69 -15.77
C VAL A 188 -1.59 -5.19 -16.67
N ASN A 189 -0.43 -4.96 -16.06
CA ASN A 189 0.77 -4.47 -16.71
C ASN A 189 1.66 -5.63 -17.17
N ARG A 190 2.50 -5.35 -18.18
CA ARG A 190 3.47 -6.29 -18.74
C ARG A 190 2.82 -7.58 -19.29
N VAL A 191 1.69 -7.44 -20.00
CA VAL A 191 1.02 -8.56 -20.66
C VAL A 191 1.81 -8.97 -21.90
N HIS A 192 2.15 -10.26 -22.00
CA HIS A 192 2.73 -10.81 -23.22
C HIS A 192 1.61 -11.18 -24.20
N HIS A 193 1.76 -10.81 -25.47
CA HIS A 193 0.76 -11.10 -26.50
C HIS A 193 1.24 -12.23 -27.40
N ASP A 194 0.32 -13.11 -27.78
CA ASP A 194 0.70 -14.24 -28.61
C ASP A 194 0.95 -13.81 -30.07
N ILE A 195 2.24 -13.69 -30.43
CA ILE A 195 2.70 -13.35 -31.79
C ILE A 195 2.57 -14.55 -32.76
N LEU A 196 2.56 -15.77 -32.22
CA LEU A 196 2.45 -16.98 -33.04
C LEU A 196 0.99 -17.31 -33.36
N GLY A 197 0.07 -16.97 -32.45
CA GLY A 197 -1.34 -17.34 -32.57
C GLY A 197 -1.48 -18.85 -32.67
N ASP A 198 -2.10 -19.33 -33.76
CA ASP A 198 -2.26 -20.77 -34.02
C ASP A 198 -1.05 -21.42 -34.72
N ARG A 199 0.01 -20.66 -35.04
CA ARG A 199 1.20 -21.23 -35.69
C ARG A 199 2.02 -22.07 -34.72
N GLU A 200 2.43 -23.23 -35.18
CA GLU A 200 3.28 -24.11 -34.38
C GLU A 200 4.73 -23.57 -34.37
N PRO A 201 5.43 -23.59 -33.23
CA PRO A 201 6.83 -23.13 -33.13
C PRO A 201 7.78 -23.77 -34.16
N LEU A 202 7.49 -25.00 -34.57
CA LEU A 202 8.24 -25.73 -35.60
C LEU A 202 8.12 -25.10 -36.99
N GLU A 203 6.98 -24.50 -37.31
CA GLU A 203 6.75 -23.81 -38.59
C GLU A 203 7.61 -22.55 -38.68
N LEU A 204 7.78 -21.85 -37.54
CA LEU A 204 8.63 -20.67 -37.44
C LEU A 204 10.11 -21.01 -37.68
N GLY A 205 10.59 -22.15 -37.17
CA GLY A 205 11.98 -22.57 -37.37
C GLY A 205 12.37 -22.66 -38.85
N VAL A 206 11.48 -23.22 -39.68
CA VAL A 206 11.69 -23.34 -41.14
C VAL A 206 11.75 -21.98 -41.84
N GLU A 207 11.00 -20.99 -41.37
CA GLU A 207 11.05 -19.63 -41.90
C GLU A 207 12.29 -18.87 -41.43
N LEU A 208 12.65 -19.00 -40.15
CA LEU A 208 13.82 -18.39 -39.56
C LEU A 208 15.13 -18.93 -40.18
N ASP A 209 15.19 -20.22 -40.48
CA ASP A 209 16.33 -20.84 -41.17
C ASP A 209 16.58 -20.25 -42.57
N LYS A 210 15.56 -19.64 -43.21
CA LYS A 210 15.72 -18.95 -44.50
C LYS A 210 16.25 -17.52 -44.35
N ALA A 211 16.09 -16.92 -43.17
CA ALA A 211 16.38 -15.51 -42.92
C ALA A 211 17.62 -15.27 -42.04
N LEU A 212 17.98 -16.24 -41.19
CA LEU A 212 19.01 -16.11 -40.16
C LEU A 212 20.02 -17.27 -40.23
N PRO A 213 21.26 -17.07 -39.75
CA PRO A 213 22.21 -18.17 -39.56
C PRO A 213 21.63 -19.24 -38.61
N PRO A 214 21.97 -20.54 -38.79
CA PRO A 214 21.30 -21.64 -38.08
C PRO A 214 21.31 -21.52 -36.55
N GLU A 215 22.42 -21.09 -35.95
CA GLU A 215 22.51 -20.90 -34.49
C GLU A 215 21.60 -19.77 -33.99
N LEU A 216 21.47 -18.69 -34.76
CA LEU A 216 20.60 -17.57 -34.42
C LEU A 216 19.13 -17.92 -34.65
N ALA A 217 18.82 -18.62 -35.75
CA ALA A 217 17.48 -19.12 -36.04
C ALA A 217 16.96 -20.02 -34.91
N ALA A 218 17.79 -20.97 -34.44
CA ALA A 218 17.44 -21.84 -33.33
C ALA A 218 17.16 -21.07 -32.03
N ARG A 219 18.02 -20.11 -31.67
CA ARG A 219 17.84 -19.28 -30.45
C ARG A 219 16.60 -18.40 -30.53
N VAL A 220 16.32 -17.83 -31.69
CA VAL A 220 15.13 -17.01 -31.91
C VAL A 220 13.87 -17.88 -31.84
N ALA A 221 13.88 -19.07 -32.46
CA ALA A 221 12.77 -20.02 -32.38
C ALA A 221 12.47 -20.46 -30.94
N GLU A 222 13.50 -20.78 -30.15
CA GLU A 222 13.37 -21.10 -28.73
C GLU A 222 12.77 -19.92 -27.93
N ASN A 223 13.26 -18.70 -28.18
CA ASN A 223 12.72 -17.52 -27.53
C ASN A 223 11.24 -17.26 -27.89
N PHE A 224 10.85 -17.41 -29.15
CA PHE A 224 9.45 -17.30 -29.57
C PHE A 224 8.57 -18.38 -28.92
N HIS A 225 9.08 -19.61 -28.77
CA HIS A 225 8.37 -20.66 -28.06
C HIS A 225 8.12 -20.29 -26.59
N ASP A 226 9.16 -19.85 -25.88
CA ASP A 226 9.05 -19.41 -24.48
C ASP A 226 8.08 -18.24 -24.34
N TYR A 227 8.16 -17.26 -25.26
CA TYR A 227 7.26 -16.11 -25.28
C TYR A 227 5.80 -16.51 -25.52
N HIS A 228 5.56 -17.45 -26.44
CA HIS A 228 4.22 -18.00 -26.70
C HIS A 228 3.64 -18.69 -25.46
N VAL A 229 4.45 -19.51 -24.76
CA VAL A 229 4.02 -20.16 -23.51
C VAL A 229 3.66 -19.13 -22.44
N LEU A 230 4.43 -18.04 -22.32
CA LEU A 230 4.14 -16.93 -21.41
C LEU A 230 2.84 -16.22 -21.78
N ALA A 231 2.65 -15.84 -23.05
CA ALA A 231 1.45 -15.17 -23.54
C ALA A 231 0.18 -16.01 -23.28
N ARG A 232 0.22 -17.31 -23.59
CA ARG A 232 -0.91 -18.22 -23.33
C ARG A 232 -1.22 -18.39 -21.85
N ARG A 233 -0.21 -18.30 -20.98
CA ARG A 233 -0.41 -18.29 -19.52
C ARG A 233 -1.04 -16.98 -19.06
N ASP A 234 -0.55 -15.86 -19.56
CA ASP A 234 -1.04 -14.52 -19.25
C ASP A 234 -2.51 -14.38 -19.65
N GLU A 235 -2.88 -14.82 -20.86
CA GLU A 235 -4.27 -14.85 -21.35
C GLU A 235 -5.21 -15.61 -20.39
N ARG A 236 -4.81 -16.80 -19.92
CA ARG A 236 -5.63 -17.59 -18.98
C ARG A 236 -5.81 -16.89 -17.64
N ASN A 237 -4.74 -16.29 -17.11
CA ASN A 237 -4.79 -15.59 -15.83
C ASN A 237 -5.59 -14.29 -15.91
N VAL A 238 -5.45 -13.54 -17.01
CA VAL A 238 -6.24 -12.34 -17.29
C VAL A 238 -7.72 -12.69 -17.46
N ALA A 239 -8.05 -13.78 -18.17
CA ALA A 239 -9.43 -14.24 -18.32
C ALA A 239 -10.05 -14.62 -16.97
N ARG A 240 -9.29 -15.29 -16.08
CA ARG A 240 -9.71 -15.58 -14.71
C ARG A 240 -10.00 -14.29 -13.93
N LEU A 241 -9.09 -13.31 -13.97
CA LEU A 241 -9.29 -12.02 -13.33
C LEU A 241 -10.53 -11.30 -13.86
N ALA A 242 -10.69 -11.23 -15.19
CA ALA A 242 -11.81 -10.56 -15.84
C ALA A 242 -13.17 -11.13 -15.41
N ALA A 243 -13.27 -12.45 -15.26
CA ALA A 243 -14.49 -13.13 -14.83
C ALA A 243 -14.91 -12.75 -13.39
N GLU A 244 -13.95 -12.46 -12.52
CA GLU A 244 -14.17 -12.12 -11.11
C GLU A 244 -14.39 -10.62 -10.88
N LEU A 245 -14.08 -9.77 -11.87
CA LEU A 245 -14.22 -8.31 -11.75
C LEU A 245 -15.67 -7.81 -11.88
N ASP A 246 -16.65 -8.68 -12.17
CA ASP A 246 -18.08 -8.37 -12.27
C ASP A 246 -18.39 -7.13 -13.13
N GLY A 247 -17.73 -7.04 -14.29
CA GLY A 247 -17.90 -5.93 -15.23
C GLY A 247 -17.14 -4.65 -14.88
N ARG A 248 -16.35 -4.64 -13.80
CA ARG A 248 -15.44 -3.52 -13.51
C ARG A 248 -14.38 -3.37 -14.61
N PRO A 249 -13.92 -2.13 -14.87
CA PRO A 249 -12.85 -1.86 -15.82
C PRO A 249 -11.60 -2.71 -15.59
N LEU A 250 -11.16 -3.37 -16.66
CA LEU A 250 -9.90 -4.09 -16.76
C LEU A 250 -9.09 -3.50 -17.90
N LEU A 251 -7.92 -2.95 -17.60
CA LEU A 251 -7.02 -2.36 -18.58
C LEU A 251 -5.80 -3.25 -18.74
N LEU A 252 -5.48 -3.59 -19.99
CA LEU A 252 -4.26 -4.33 -20.32
C LEU A 252 -3.21 -3.36 -20.86
N VAL A 253 -1.99 -3.50 -20.37
CA VAL A 253 -0.80 -2.79 -20.87
C VAL A 253 0.22 -3.85 -21.28
N PRO A 254 0.67 -3.85 -22.55
CA PRO A 254 1.60 -4.86 -23.03
C PRO A 254 2.96 -4.74 -22.35
N HIS A 255 3.73 -5.82 -22.41
CA HIS A 255 5.17 -5.74 -22.19
C HIS A 255 5.78 -4.85 -23.27
N LEU A 256 6.39 -3.75 -22.87
CA LEU A 256 7.10 -2.84 -23.78
C LEU A 256 8.52 -3.35 -24.02
N ASP A 257 9.08 -3.06 -25.19
CA ASP A 257 10.44 -3.48 -25.56
C ASP A 257 11.55 -2.81 -24.74
N ASP A 258 11.26 -1.61 -24.22
CA ASP A 258 12.17 -0.80 -23.42
C ASP A 258 11.57 -0.45 -22.05
N ASP A 259 12.45 -0.17 -21.09
CA ASP A 259 12.07 0.28 -19.75
C ASP A 259 11.47 1.70 -19.77
N VAL A 260 10.43 1.91 -18.96
CA VAL A 260 9.80 3.22 -18.81
C VAL A 260 10.55 4.05 -17.78
N HIS A 261 11.53 4.81 -18.23
CA HIS A 261 12.40 5.64 -17.38
C HIS A 261 12.45 7.12 -17.76
N ASP A 262 11.76 7.52 -18.83
CA ASP A 262 11.69 8.89 -19.32
C ASP A 262 10.28 9.27 -19.77
N ILE A 263 10.13 10.50 -20.26
CA ILE A 263 8.85 11.04 -20.72
C ILE A 263 8.33 10.29 -21.95
N ASP A 264 9.22 9.83 -22.84
CA ASP A 264 8.81 9.11 -24.05
C ASP A 264 8.24 7.73 -23.68
N GLY A 265 8.84 7.04 -22.71
CA GLY A 265 8.30 5.82 -22.12
C GLY A 265 6.95 6.05 -21.43
N LEU A 266 6.78 7.17 -20.70
CA LEU A 266 5.49 7.54 -20.12
C LEU A 266 4.43 7.81 -21.20
N LEU A 267 4.79 8.47 -22.30
CA LEU A 267 3.91 8.70 -23.44
C LEU A 267 3.54 7.38 -24.15
N ALA A 268 4.47 6.42 -24.22
CA ALA A 268 4.19 5.08 -24.71
C ALA A 268 3.15 4.37 -23.84
N MET A 269 3.30 4.40 -22.51
CA MET A 269 2.28 3.85 -21.59
C MET A 269 0.94 4.58 -21.69
N HIS A 270 0.96 5.91 -21.83
CA HIS A 270 -0.24 6.73 -21.94
C HIS A 270 -1.14 6.28 -23.11
N ARG A 271 -0.54 5.92 -24.25
CA ARG A 271 -1.28 5.41 -25.43
C ARG A 271 -2.11 4.18 -25.10
N TYR A 272 -1.61 3.31 -24.23
CA TYR A 272 -2.40 2.18 -23.74
C TYR A 272 -3.40 2.68 -22.72
N LEU A 273 -2.96 3.21 -21.57
CA LEU A 273 -3.81 3.55 -20.43
C LEU A 273 -5.06 4.35 -20.78
N PHE A 274 -4.96 5.34 -21.68
CA PHE A 274 -6.06 6.26 -22.01
C PHE A 274 -6.72 5.99 -23.37
N ALA A 275 -6.32 4.95 -24.10
CA ALA A 275 -7.03 4.53 -25.30
C ALA A 275 -8.43 3.99 -24.98
N THR A 276 -9.37 4.23 -25.89
CA THR A 276 -10.65 3.50 -25.90
C THR A 276 -10.37 2.00 -26.02
N GLU A 277 -11.28 1.16 -25.52
CA GLU A 277 -11.13 -0.29 -25.56
C GLU A 277 -10.83 -0.79 -26.99
N GLN A 278 -11.59 -0.30 -27.98
CA GLN A 278 -11.38 -0.64 -29.39
C GLN A 278 -10.02 -0.15 -29.92
N HIS A 279 -9.58 1.05 -29.54
CA HIS A 279 -8.28 1.56 -29.99
C HIS A 279 -7.13 0.78 -29.35
N ARG A 280 -7.23 0.45 -28.06
CA ARG A 280 -6.25 -0.35 -27.34
C ARG A 280 -6.14 -1.76 -27.92
N ALA A 281 -7.27 -2.40 -28.23
CA ALA A 281 -7.28 -3.70 -28.89
C ALA A 281 -6.57 -3.65 -30.26
N ARG A 282 -6.73 -2.56 -31.02
CA ARG A 282 -5.97 -2.34 -32.25
C ARG A 282 -4.48 -2.12 -32.00
N LEU A 283 -4.10 -1.29 -31.04
CA LEU A 283 -2.69 -1.07 -30.68
C LEU A 283 -2.01 -2.39 -30.29
N ILE A 284 -2.70 -3.23 -29.52
CA ILE A 284 -2.22 -4.56 -29.15
C ILE A 284 -2.12 -5.48 -30.38
N ALA A 285 -3.11 -5.47 -31.26
CA ALA A 285 -3.08 -6.25 -32.49
C ALA A 285 -1.94 -5.81 -33.44
N ASP A 286 -1.65 -4.50 -33.50
CA ASP A 286 -0.56 -3.95 -34.30
C ASP A 286 0.83 -4.34 -33.76
N VAL A 287 0.96 -4.62 -32.45
CA VAL A 287 2.19 -5.17 -31.86
C VAL A 287 2.39 -6.65 -32.25
N VAL A 288 1.29 -7.36 -32.53
CA VAL A 288 1.27 -8.79 -32.86
C VAL A 288 1.42 -9.05 -34.37
N ALA A 289 1.03 -8.09 -35.22
CA ALA A 289 1.00 -8.20 -36.68
C ALA A 289 2.36 -7.95 -37.36
#